data_AF-D6PD66-F1
#
_entry.id   AF-D6PD66-F1
#
_cell.length_a   1.000
_cell.length_b   1.000
_cell.length_c   1.000
_cell.angle_alpha   90.00
_cell.angle_beta   90.00
_cell.angle_gamma   90.00
#
_symmetry.space_group_name_H-M   'P 1'
#
loop_
_entity.id
_entity.type
_entity.pdbx_description
1 polymer ?
#
loop_
_entity_poly.entity_id
_entity_poly.type
_entity_poly.pdbx_seq_one_letter_code
_entity_poly.pdbx_strand_id
1 'polypeptide(L)'
;MEDLQQTSDAVEKPKRMRGRRGLDVLARLRNTPTIDVEILGHSGSFPEGGSVESEIVELARNLGGRVITNEPTLMKIAGVRGVPALNVNDIAIALRPSYVPGDMIDVKIVKQGEEPSQGVGFLDDGTMVVVEHGREMIGRSAIVSVTSTLQTSAGRLVFARPEEYDD
;
A
#
# COMPACT_ATOMS: atom_id res chain seq x y z
N MET A 1 1.46 -21.47 -13.07
CA MET A 1 2.66 -21.95 -12.34
C MET A 1 3.91 -21.87 -13.22
N GLU A 2 3.78 -22.22 -14.49
CA GLU A 2 4.86 -22.18 -15.50
C GLU A 2 5.54 -20.81 -15.60
N ASP A 3 4.79 -19.71 -15.72
CA ASP A 3 5.37 -18.36 -15.81
C ASP A 3 6.22 -17.99 -14.59
N LEU A 4 5.82 -18.43 -13.39
CA LEU A 4 6.54 -18.15 -12.15
C LEU A 4 7.85 -18.95 -12.08
N GLN A 5 7.82 -20.20 -12.55
CA GLN A 5 9.02 -21.05 -12.68
C GLN A 5 9.99 -20.47 -13.72
N GLN A 6 9.49 -20.15 -14.92
CA GLN A 6 10.29 -19.50 -15.97
C GLN A 6 10.92 -18.19 -15.48
N THR A 7 10.18 -17.39 -14.71
CA THR A 7 10.70 -16.16 -14.11
C THR A 7 11.75 -16.44 -13.04
N SER A 8 11.60 -17.52 -12.27
CA SER A 8 12.57 -17.95 -11.25
C SER A 8 13.87 -18.53 -11.82
N ASP A 9 13.87 -18.90 -13.11
CA ASP A 9 15.03 -19.38 -13.85
C ASP A 9 15.61 -18.33 -14.81
N ALA A 10 15.08 -17.10 -14.78
CA ALA A 10 15.50 -16.02 -15.68
C ALA A 10 17.01 -15.70 -15.52
N VAL A 11 17.68 -15.44 -16.65
CA VAL A 11 19.10 -15.03 -16.69
C VAL A 11 19.30 -13.69 -15.95
N GLU A 12 18.37 -12.75 -16.14
CA GLU A 12 18.38 -11.45 -15.48
C GLU A 12 18.18 -11.60 -13.97
N LYS A 13 19.19 -11.22 -13.18
CA LYS A 13 19.17 -11.29 -11.71
C LYS A 13 17.92 -10.65 -11.07
N PRO A 14 17.43 -9.46 -11.50
CA PRO A 14 16.22 -8.86 -10.92
C PRO A 14 14.93 -9.66 -11.19
N LYS A 15 14.79 -10.24 -12.39
CA LYS A 15 13.65 -11.11 -12.72
C LYS A 15 13.71 -12.41 -11.91
N ARG A 16 14.90 -13.02 -11.86
CA ARG A 16 15.16 -14.24 -11.08
C ARG A 16 14.80 -14.09 -9.61
N MET A 17 15.26 -13.03 -8.98
CA MET A 17 14.96 -12.76 -7.56
C MET A 17 13.46 -12.55 -7.31
N ARG A 18 12.74 -11.90 -8.23
CA ARG A 18 11.28 -11.75 -8.14
C ARG A 18 10.57 -13.10 -8.26
N GLY A 19 10.97 -13.93 -9.22
CA GLY A 19 10.40 -15.28 -9.40
C GLY A 19 10.58 -16.16 -8.16
N ARG A 20 11.81 -16.23 -7.63
CA ARG A 20 12.11 -16.99 -6.39
C ARG A 20 11.27 -16.50 -5.20
N ARG A 21 11.17 -15.17 -5.01
CA ARG A 21 10.33 -14.59 -3.96
C ARG A 21 8.86 -14.97 -4.12
N GLY A 22 8.34 -15.04 -5.35
CA GLY A 22 6.97 -15.48 -5.58
C GLY A 22 6.74 -16.95 -5.20
N LEU A 23 7.71 -17.83 -5.49
CA LEU A 23 7.68 -19.23 -5.07
C LEU A 23 7.72 -19.37 -3.54
N ASP A 24 8.56 -18.58 -2.86
CA ASP A 24 8.64 -18.55 -1.40
C ASP A 24 7.30 -18.12 -0.77
N VAL A 25 6.64 -17.10 -1.34
CA VAL A 25 5.32 -16.65 -0.89
C VAL A 25 4.27 -17.73 -1.09
N LEU A 26 4.25 -18.41 -2.24
CA LEU A 26 3.33 -19.52 -2.50
C LEU A 26 3.53 -20.66 -1.51
N ALA A 27 4.78 -21.03 -1.23
CA ALA A 27 5.11 -22.06 -0.24
C ALA A 27 4.60 -21.66 1.16
N ARG A 28 4.78 -20.40 1.55
CA ARG A 28 4.26 -19.87 2.82
C ARG A 28 2.73 -19.91 2.89
N LEU A 29 2.03 -19.52 1.82
CA LEU A 29 0.57 -19.57 1.76
C LEU A 29 0.07 -21.00 1.94
N ARG A 30 0.66 -21.97 1.24
CA ARG A 30 0.32 -23.40 1.37
C ARG A 30 0.55 -23.97 2.78
N ASN A 31 1.53 -23.43 3.50
CA ASN A 31 1.86 -23.85 4.86
C ASN A 31 1.11 -23.07 5.96
N THR A 32 0.22 -22.14 5.59
CA THR A 32 -0.55 -21.34 6.55
C THR A 32 -1.85 -22.07 6.88
N PRO A 33 -2.07 -22.54 8.13
CA PRO A 33 -3.21 -23.40 8.47
C PRO A 33 -4.59 -22.76 8.27
N THR A 34 -4.66 -21.43 8.20
CA THR A 34 -5.90 -20.68 8.03
C THR A 34 -6.20 -20.33 6.57
N ILE A 35 -5.40 -20.82 5.62
CA ILE A 35 -5.54 -20.53 4.19
C ILE A 35 -5.59 -21.85 3.42
N ASP A 36 -6.74 -22.13 2.80
CA ASP A 36 -6.86 -23.21 1.83
C ASP A 36 -6.33 -22.75 0.47
N VAL A 37 -5.36 -23.50 -0.06
CA VAL A 37 -4.71 -23.18 -1.35
C VAL A 37 -4.91 -24.33 -2.32
N GLU A 38 -5.63 -24.05 -3.40
CA GLU A 38 -5.80 -24.95 -4.54
C GLU A 38 -5.08 -24.36 -5.77
N ILE A 39 -4.32 -25.20 -6.48
CA ILE A 39 -3.68 -24.82 -7.73
C ILE A 39 -4.51 -25.38 -8.88
N LEU A 40 -5.27 -24.52 -9.53
CA LEU A 40 -6.07 -24.88 -10.70
C LEU A 40 -5.20 -24.78 -11.96
N GLY A 41 -5.16 -25.86 -12.73
CA GLY A 41 -4.41 -25.94 -13.98
C GLY A 41 -5.16 -25.27 -15.14
N HIS A 42 -4.41 -24.72 -16.09
CA HIS A 42 -4.96 -24.20 -17.35
C HIS A 42 -5.29 -25.36 -18.30
N SER A 43 -6.47 -25.32 -18.95
CA SER A 43 -6.96 -26.41 -19.83
C SER A 43 -6.44 -26.33 -21.28
N GLY A 44 -5.54 -25.40 -21.60
CA GLY A 44 -4.73 -25.46 -22.83
C GLY A 44 -5.38 -24.94 -24.11
N SER A 45 -6.50 -24.21 -24.04
CA SER A 45 -6.96 -23.41 -25.18
C SER A 45 -7.77 -22.20 -24.73
N PHE A 46 -7.35 -21.03 -25.18
CA PHE A 46 -8.19 -19.84 -25.12
C PHE A 46 -9.33 -20.01 -26.13
N PRO A 47 -10.58 -19.66 -25.79
CA PRO A 47 -11.59 -19.36 -26.81
C PRO A 47 -11.00 -18.35 -27.81
N GLU A 48 -11.37 -18.39 -29.10
CA GLU A 48 -10.86 -17.41 -30.06
C GLU A 48 -11.08 -15.98 -29.54
N GLY A 49 -9.99 -15.23 -29.36
CA GLY A 49 -9.99 -13.87 -28.78
C GLY A 49 -9.89 -13.80 -27.26
N GLY A 50 -9.72 -14.93 -26.56
CA GLY A 50 -9.49 -14.99 -25.13
C GLY A 50 -8.07 -14.58 -24.74
N SER A 51 -7.94 -13.92 -23.58
CA SER A 51 -6.65 -13.60 -22.96
C SER A 51 -6.54 -14.30 -21.60
N VAL A 52 -5.32 -14.45 -21.08
CA VAL A 52 -5.07 -14.98 -19.73
C VAL A 52 -5.87 -14.21 -18.68
N GLU A 53 -5.95 -12.89 -18.82
CA GLU A 53 -6.71 -12.04 -17.91
C GLU A 53 -8.20 -12.35 -17.95
N SER A 54 -8.75 -12.57 -19.16
CA SER A 54 -10.17 -12.90 -19.33
C SER A 54 -10.52 -14.24 -18.66
N GLU A 55 -9.62 -15.22 -18.74
CA GLU A 55 -9.79 -16.53 -18.10
C GLU A 55 -9.71 -16.42 -16.58
N ILE A 56 -8.74 -15.67 -16.03
CA ILE A 56 -8.64 -15.44 -14.57
C ILE A 56 -9.94 -14.82 -14.03
N VAL A 57 -10.50 -13.84 -14.74
CA VAL A 57 -11.77 -13.20 -14.35
C VAL A 57 -12.95 -14.15 -14.46
N GLU A 58 -13.00 -14.97 -15.50
CA GLU A 58 -14.06 -15.96 -15.68
C GLU A 58 -14.01 -17.07 -14.64
N LEU A 59 -12.81 -17.56 -14.31
CA LEU A 59 -12.58 -18.51 -13.23
C LEU A 59 -13.05 -17.93 -11.89
N ALA A 60 -12.63 -16.69 -11.56
CA ALA A 60 -13.08 -16.02 -10.35
C ALA A 60 -14.61 -15.87 -10.31
N ARG A 61 -15.25 -15.56 -11.44
CA ARG A 61 -16.71 -15.48 -11.55
C ARG A 61 -17.38 -16.81 -11.28
N ASN A 62 -16.91 -17.89 -11.89
CA ASN A 62 -17.47 -19.23 -11.75
C ASN A 62 -17.34 -19.77 -10.32
N LEU A 63 -16.26 -19.38 -9.62
CA LEU A 63 -16.05 -19.70 -8.21
C LEU A 63 -16.79 -18.77 -7.24
N GLY A 64 -17.46 -17.71 -7.72
CA GLY A 64 -18.02 -16.67 -6.85
C GLY A 64 -16.95 -15.90 -6.04
N GLY A 65 -15.71 -15.93 -6.52
CA GLY A 65 -14.54 -15.38 -5.86
C GLY A 65 -14.24 -13.93 -6.23
N ARG A 66 -13.05 -13.49 -5.81
CA ARG A 66 -12.50 -12.15 -6.11
C ARG A 66 -11.11 -12.30 -6.72
N VAL A 67 -10.74 -11.36 -7.58
CA VAL A 67 -9.39 -11.31 -8.15
C VAL A 67 -8.49 -10.46 -7.26
N ILE A 68 -7.32 -10.96 -6.87
CA ILE A 68 -6.27 -10.18 -6.22
C ILE A 68 -5.12 -10.04 -7.21
N THR A 69 -4.74 -8.81 -7.54
CA THR A 69 -3.72 -8.54 -8.56
C THR A 69 -2.94 -7.26 -8.24
N ASN A 70 -1.88 -6.98 -8.97
CA ASN A 70 -1.23 -5.67 -9.07
C ASN A 70 -1.26 -5.12 -10.50
N GLU A 71 -1.92 -5.83 -11.42
CA GLU A 71 -1.95 -5.52 -12.85
C GLU A 71 -3.24 -4.72 -13.19
N PRO A 72 -3.13 -3.48 -13.69
CA PRO A 72 -4.28 -2.62 -13.94
C PRO A 72 -5.24 -3.09 -15.04
N THR A 73 -4.77 -3.84 -16.03
CA THR A 73 -5.59 -4.35 -17.15
C THR A 73 -6.59 -5.41 -16.66
N LEU A 74 -6.14 -6.33 -15.79
CA LEU A 74 -6.95 -7.35 -15.16
C LEU A 74 -8.03 -6.73 -14.26
N MET A 75 -7.69 -5.65 -13.53
CA MET A 75 -8.68 -4.87 -12.76
C MET A 75 -9.78 -4.29 -13.66
N LYS A 76 -9.41 -3.73 -14.82
CA LYS A 76 -10.37 -3.18 -15.79
C LYS A 76 -11.29 -4.26 -16.36
N ILE A 77 -10.73 -5.40 -16.76
CA ILE A 77 -11.51 -6.53 -17.29
C ILE A 77 -12.46 -7.07 -16.23
N ALA A 78 -11.99 -7.24 -14.98
CA ALA A 78 -12.82 -7.67 -13.86
C ALA A 78 -13.99 -6.71 -13.61
N GLY A 79 -13.73 -5.40 -13.64
CA GLY A 79 -14.76 -4.36 -13.51
C GLY A 79 -15.83 -4.43 -14.60
N VAL A 80 -15.44 -4.58 -15.87
CA VAL A 80 -16.38 -4.74 -17.00
C VAL A 80 -17.23 -6.00 -16.85
N ARG A 81 -16.66 -7.09 -16.30
CA ARG A 81 -17.36 -8.37 -16.10
C ARG A 81 -18.08 -8.50 -14.76
N GLY A 82 -18.10 -7.44 -13.93
CA GLY A 82 -18.77 -7.44 -12.63
C GLY A 82 -18.13 -8.35 -11.57
N VAL A 83 -16.85 -8.67 -11.71
CA VAL A 83 -16.10 -9.50 -10.76
C VAL A 83 -15.34 -8.57 -9.80
N PRO A 84 -15.49 -8.72 -8.46
CA PRO A 84 -14.74 -7.91 -7.52
C PRO A 84 -13.24 -8.16 -7.68
N ALA A 85 -12.48 -7.08 -7.78
CA ALA A 85 -11.03 -7.14 -7.89
C ALA A 85 -10.36 -6.21 -6.88
N LEU A 86 -9.23 -6.63 -6.34
CA LEU A 86 -8.44 -5.92 -5.33
C LEU A 86 -7.01 -5.76 -5.84
N ASN A 87 -6.52 -4.53 -5.76
CA ASN A 87 -5.12 -4.23 -6.04
C ASN A 87 -4.30 -4.27 -4.73
N VAL A 88 -3.28 -5.12 -4.68
CA VAL A 88 -2.43 -5.25 -3.48
C VAL A 88 -1.74 -3.92 -3.13
N ASN A 89 -1.41 -3.10 -4.13
CA ASN A 89 -0.83 -1.77 -3.90
C ASN A 89 -1.82 -0.82 -3.22
N ASP A 90 -3.10 -0.90 -3.58
CA ASP A 90 -4.14 -0.05 -2.99
C ASP A 90 -4.39 -0.45 -1.54
N ILE A 91 -4.33 -1.75 -1.24
CA ILE A 91 -4.37 -2.26 0.14
C ILE A 91 -3.18 -1.72 0.95
N ALA A 92 -1.97 -1.77 0.39
CA ALA A 92 -0.79 -1.25 1.07
C ALA A 92 -0.88 0.27 1.35
N ILE A 93 -1.52 1.04 0.46
CA ILE A 93 -1.80 2.46 0.68
C ILE A 93 -2.86 2.65 1.77
N ALA A 94 -3.94 1.86 1.74
CA ALA A 94 -5.04 1.93 2.70
C ALA A 94 -4.62 1.56 4.13
N LEU A 95 -3.58 0.73 4.29
CA LEU A 95 -3.01 0.37 5.59
C LEU A 95 -2.04 1.43 6.16
N ARG A 96 -1.73 2.50 5.41
CA ARG A 96 -0.90 3.57 5.95
C ARG A 96 -1.66 4.30 7.06
N PRO A 97 -1.00 4.66 8.17
CA PRO A 97 -1.61 5.51 9.19
C PRO A 97 -2.26 6.75 8.56
N SER A 98 -3.50 7.03 8.94
CA SER A 98 -4.20 8.26 8.59
C SER A 98 -4.22 9.15 9.81
N TYR A 99 -3.68 10.36 9.65
CA TYR A 99 -3.83 11.43 10.63
C TYR A 99 -4.98 12.31 10.16
N VAL A 100 -5.95 12.59 11.01
CA VAL A 100 -7.10 13.45 10.72
C VAL A 100 -7.14 14.64 11.67
N PRO A 101 -7.81 15.74 11.30
CA PRO A 101 -7.96 16.87 12.21
C PRO A 101 -8.55 16.45 13.56
N GLY A 102 -7.93 16.90 14.65
CA GLY A 102 -8.26 16.53 16.03
C GLY A 102 -7.49 15.33 16.58
N ASP A 103 -6.73 14.60 15.76
CA ASP A 103 -5.83 13.57 16.28
C ASP A 103 -4.73 14.19 17.13
N MET A 104 -4.50 13.60 18.30
CA MET A 104 -3.40 14.00 19.19
C MET A 104 -2.19 13.13 18.89
N ILE A 105 -1.07 13.76 18.53
CA ILE A 105 0.19 13.08 18.23
C ILE A 105 1.32 13.66 19.09
N ASP A 106 2.19 12.79 19.60
CA ASP A 106 3.44 13.20 20.24
C ASP A 106 4.53 13.29 19.17
N VAL A 107 5.09 14.48 18.98
CA VAL A 107 6.13 14.72 17.98
C VAL A 107 7.34 15.42 18.59
N LYS A 108 8.53 14.88 18.31
CA LYS A 108 9.78 15.56 18.61
C LYS A 108 10.06 16.62 17.56
N ILE A 109 10.12 17.88 17.98
CA ILE A 109 10.46 18.98 17.09
C ILE A 109 11.98 19.03 16.94
N VAL A 110 12.47 18.87 15.71
CA VAL A 110 13.90 18.71 15.42
C VAL A 110 14.53 19.94 14.77
N LYS A 111 13.73 20.75 14.07
CA LYS A 111 14.23 21.94 13.36
C LYS A 111 13.16 23.02 13.22
N GLN A 112 13.58 24.21 12.84
CA GLN A 112 12.69 25.29 12.44
C GLN A 112 11.98 24.94 11.12
N GLY A 113 10.70 25.33 11.01
CA GLY A 113 9.92 25.24 9.78
C GLY A 113 10.20 26.35 8.78
N GLU A 114 9.35 26.44 7.77
CA GLU A 114 9.45 27.47 6.74
C GLU A 114 9.08 28.84 7.30
N GLU A 115 7.99 28.90 8.07
CA GLU A 115 7.58 30.12 8.76
C GLU A 115 8.35 30.32 10.09
N PRO A 116 8.62 31.58 10.50
CA PRO A 116 9.41 31.86 11.70
C PRO A 116 8.88 31.27 13.00
N SER A 117 7.57 31.03 13.12
CA SER A 117 6.91 30.44 14.29
C SER A 117 6.85 28.91 14.25
N GLN A 118 7.14 28.29 13.10
CA GLN A 118 6.97 26.85 12.92
C GLN A 118 8.13 26.03 13.47
N GLY A 119 7.78 24.86 13.99
CA GLY A 119 8.68 23.74 14.22
C GLY A 119 8.39 22.62 13.23
N VAL A 120 9.38 21.78 12.94
CA VAL A 120 9.21 20.57 12.13
C VAL A 120 9.72 19.36 12.90
N GLY A 121 8.91 18.31 12.89
CA GLY A 121 9.22 16.98 13.41
C GLY A 121 8.90 15.89 12.40
N PHE A 122 9.17 14.65 12.79
CA PHE A 122 8.89 13.47 11.98
C PHE A 122 8.28 12.38 12.86
N LEU A 123 7.31 11.66 12.31
CA LEU A 123 6.77 10.45 12.92
C LEU A 123 7.63 9.24 12.54
N ASP A 124 7.39 8.11 13.21
CA ASP A 124 8.16 6.87 13.02
C ASP A 124 8.09 6.32 11.59
N ASP A 125 7.00 6.62 10.87
CA ASP A 125 6.80 6.26 9.47
C ASP A 125 7.46 7.24 8.47
N GLY A 126 8.14 8.27 8.97
CA GLY A 126 8.79 9.31 8.18
C GLY A 126 7.87 10.45 7.74
N THR A 127 6.60 10.46 8.15
CA THR A 127 5.67 11.57 7.88
C THR A 127 6.19 12.85 8.52
N MET A 128 6.33 13.92 7.72
CA MET A 128 6.76 15.23 8.22
C MET A 128 5.59 15.95 8.89
N VAL A 129 5.81 16.41 10.11
CA VAL A 129 4.84 17.16 10.90
C VAL A 129 5.33 18.60 11.02
N VAL A 130 4.53 19.55 10.53
CA VAL A 130 4.74 20.99 10.69
C VAL A 130 3.87 21.47 11.85
N VAL A 131 4.51 21.96 12.90
CA VAL A 131 3.85 22.41 14.13
C VAL A 131 3.85 23.94 14.15
N GLU A 132 2.68 24.55 14.05
CA GLU A 132 2.51 25.98 14.27
C GLU A 132 2.85 26.33 15.72
N HIS A 133 3.51 27.47 15.96
CA HIS A 133 4.08 27.82 17.26
C HIS A 133 5.08 26.79 17.83
N GLY A 134 5.57 25.86 16.98
CA GLY A 134 6.51 24.81 17.36
C GLY A 134 7.96 25.27 17.57
N ARG A 135 8.31 26.50 17.18
CA ARG A 135 9.70 26.98 17.19
C ARG A 135 10.35 26.94 18.58
N GLU A 136 9.61 27.30 19.62
CA GLU A 136 10.15 27.35 21.00
C GLU A 136 10.32 25.95 21.60
N MET A 137 9.72 24.93 20.99
CA MET A 137 9.79 23.54 21.41
C MET A 137 10.85 22.72 20.66
N ILE A 138 11.68 23.35 19.83
CA ILE A 138 12.80 22.67 19.14
C ILE A 138 13.71 21.95 20.16
N GLY A 139 13.99 20.68 19.90
CA GLY A 139 14.76 19.78 20.75
C GLY A 139 13.91 18.97 21.74
N ARG A 140 12.61 19.27 21.88
CA ARG A 140 11.68 18.62 22.81
C ARG A 140 10.57 17.88 22.06
N SER A 141 9.94 16.94 22.76
CA SER A 141 8.69 16.31 22.36
C SER A 141 7.51 17.16 22.84
N ALA A 142 6.49 17.27 22.00
CA ALA A 142 5.27 18.02 22.28
C ALA A 142 4.05 17.24 21.79
N ILE A 143 3.00 17.22 22.61
CA ILE A 143 1.69 16.72 22.21
C ILE A 143 1.00 17.82 21.40
N VAL A 144 0.61 17.50 20.18
CA VAL A 144 0.01 18.44 19.24
C VAL A 144 -1.26 17.86 18.64
N SER A 145 -2.24 18.73 18.41
CA SER A 145 -3.50 18.43 17.73
C SER A 145 -3.32 18.66 16.24
N VAL A 146 -3.61 17.64 15.43
CA VAL A 146 -3.57 17.73 13.97
C VAL A 146 -4.64 18.73 13.52
N THR A 147 -4.26 19.70 12.69
CA THR A 147 -5.17 20.70 12.12
C THR A 147 -5.55 20.35 10.69
N SER A 148 -4.60 19.86 9.89
CA SER A 148 -4.84 19.43 8.52
C SER A 148 -3.74 18.50 8.00
N THR A 149 -3.99 17.87 6.85
CA THR A 149 -2.98 17.07 6.15
C THR A 149 -2.91 17.47 4.68
N LEU A 150 -1.70 17.51 4.13
CA LEU A 150 -1.47 17.78 2.71
C LEU A 150 -0.70 16.64 2.06
N GLN A 151 -1.28 16.08 0.99
CA GLN A 151 -0.58 15.10 0.16
C GLN A 151 0.22 15.83 -0.92
N THR A 152 1.53 15.55 -0.98
CA THR A 152 2.45 16.05 -2.01
C THR A 152 3.04 14.89 -2.81
N SER A 153 3.77 15.20 -3.88
CA SER A 153 4.53 14.21 -4.67
C SER A 153 5.67 13.55 -3.87
N ALA A 154 6.24 14.27 -2.89
CA ALA A 154 7.32 13.78 -2.05
C ALA A 154 6.83 12.98 -0.82
N GLY A 155 5.54 13.05 -0.49
CA GLY A 155 4.98 12.38 0.68
C GLY A 155 3.80 13.13 1.27
N ARG A 156 3.41 12.72 2.48
CA ARG A 156 2.34 13.37 3.26
C ARG A 156 2.95 14.35 4.26
N LEU A 157 2.35 15.52 4.36
CA LEU A 157 2.60 16.52 5.39
C LEU A 157 1.42 16.53 6.35
N VAL A 158 1.72 16.60 7.64
CA VAL A 158 0.74 16.80 8.70
C VAL A 158 0.99 18.17 9.29
N PHE A 159 -0.05 18.99 9.39
CA PHE A 159 -0.02 20.26 10.08
C PHE A 159 -0.69 20.09 11.44
N ALA A 160 -0.09 20.65 12.47
CA ALA A 160 -0.58 20.52 13.83
C ALA A 160 -0.31 21.79 14.64
N ARG A 161 -1.03 21.94 15.75
CA ARG A 161 -0.81 22.99 16.74
C ARG A 161 -0.70 22.40 18.15
N PRO A 162 0.08 22.98 19.07
CA PRO A 162 0.10 22.53 20.45
C PRO A 162 -1.27 22.71 21.09
N GLU A 163 -1.63 21.80 21.99
CA GLU A 163 -2.93 21.78 22.69
C GLU A 163 -3.23 23.11 23.41
N GLU A 164 -2.20 23.79 23.92
CA GLU A 164 -2.33 25.10 24.58
C GLU A 164 -2.86 26.22 23.66
N TYR A 165 -2.92 25.98 22.35
CA TYR A 165 -3.44 26.90 21.33
C TYR A 165 -4.74 26.41 20.66
N ASP A 166 -5.40 25.40 21.22
CA ASP A 166 -6.77 25.00 20.82
C ASP A 166 -7.80 25.99 21.42
N ASP A 167 -8.09 27.08 20.69
CA ASP A 167 -9.27 27.97 20.90
C ASP A 167 -10.61 27.27 20.61
#